data_AF-A0A7T6Z6D7-F1
#
_entry.id   AF-A0A7T6Z6D7-F1
#
_cell.length_a   1.000
_cell.length_b   1.000
_cell.length_c   1.000
_cell.angle_alpha   90.00
_cell.angle_beta   90.00
_cell.angle_gamma   90.00
#
_symmetry.space_group_name_H-M   'P 1'
#
loop_
_entity.id
_entity.type
_entity.pdbx_description
1 polymer ?
#
loop_
_entity_poly.entity_id
_entity_poly.type
_entity_poly.pdbx_seq_one_letter_code
_entity_poly.pdbx_strand_id
1 'polypeptide(L)'
;MTWRRIGIKVNKLVHTIDAHAEGELSRVVVGGVVDIPGETMFDKKMYLENYNDEFRKFLIHELRGSTVLHADLVLPSTNSMADAGFSIMEATDSPPMSGSNTICT
;
A
#
# COMPACT_ATOMS: atom_id res chain seq x y z
N MET A 1 3.74 -32.49 19.68
CA MET A 1 3.01 -32.22 18.42
C MET A 1 3.90 -31.33 17.55
N THR A 2 4.73 -31.93 16.70
CA THR A 2 5.69 -31.19 15.86
C THR A 2 5.00 -30.75 14.57
N TRP A 3 4.65 -29.47 14.50
CA TRP A 3 4.20 -28.83 13.27
C TRP A 3 5.29 -28.97 12.20
N ARG A 4 5.03 -29.74 11.15
CA ARG A 4 5.89 -29.72 9.95
C ARG A 4 5.72 -28.35 9.30
N ARG A 5 6.79 -27.56 9.24
CA ARG A 5 6.83 -26.34 8.41
C ARG A 5 6.65 -26.75 6.96
N ILE A 6 5.47 -26.49 6.39
CA ILE A 6 5.24 -26.56 4.95
C ILE A 6 5.92 -25.32 4.37
N GLY A 7 7.06 -25.50 3.71
CA GLY A 7 7.72 -24.42 3.00
C GLY A 7 6.94 -24.05 1.74
N ILE A 8 6.50 -22.80 1.64
CA ILE A 8 5.88 -22.26 0.42
C ILE A 8 6.95 -21.44 -0.31
N LYS A 9 7.19 -21.75 -1.59
CA LYS A 9 8.09 -20.95 -2.44
C LYS A 9 7.32 -19.74 -2.96
N VAL A 10 7.70 -18.54 -2.55
CA VAL A 10 7.11 -17.27 -2.98
C VAL A 10 8.07 -16.51 -3.89
N ASN A 11 7.56 -15.93 -4.99
CA ASN A 11 8.37 -15.15 -5.94
C ASN A 11 8.15 -13.64 -5.80
N LYS A 12 6.95 -13.23 -5.36
CA LYS A 12 6.58 -11.86 -4.99
C LYS A 12 5.74 -11.94 -3.73
N LEU A 13 6.10 -11.18 -2.71
CA LEU A 13 5.43 -11.17 -1.41
C LEU A 13 5.28 -9.72 -0.96
N VAL A 14 4.05 -9.36 -0.57
CA VAL A 14 3.72 -8.07 0.04
C VAL A 14 3.05 -8.37 1.36
N HIS A 15 3.48 -7.69 2.42
CA HIS A 15 2.90 -7.80 3.75
C HIS A 15 1.92 -6.67 3.93
N THR A 16 0.68 -6.99 4.30
CA THR A 16 -0.36 -6.00 4.49
C THR A 16 -1.09 -6.18 5.81
N ILE A 17 -1.60 -5.06 6.34
CA ILE A 17 -2.56 -4.99 7.43
C ILE A 17 -3.84 -4.41 6.82
N ASP A 18 -4.91 -5.18 6.84
CA ASP A 18 -6.21 -4.72 6.34
C ASP A 18 -7.01 -4.13 7.53
N ALA A 19 -7.56 -2.93 7.33
CA ALA A 19 -8.29 -2.16 8.33
C ALA A 19 -9.52 -1.48 7.70
N HIS A 20 -10.35 -0.84 8.53
CA HIS A 20 -11.42 0.01 8.03
C HIS A 20 -11.65 1.22 8.92
N ALA A 21 -11.99 2.35 8.29
CA ALA A 21 -12.51 3.55 8.94
C ALA A 21 -14.01 3.60 8.67
N GLU A 22 -14.83 3.31 9.69
CA GLU A 22 -16.30 3.34 9.62
C GLU A 22 -16.94 2.50 8.48
N GLY A 23 -16.19 1.58 7.91
CA GLY A 23 -16.66 0.65 6.86
C GLY A 23 -15.97 0.85 5.51
N GLU A 24 -15.19 1.93 5.35
CA GLU A 24 -14.31 2.12 4.21
C GLU A 24 -13.04 1.29 4.39
N LEU A 25 -12.78 0.37 3.45
CA LEU A 25 -11.73 -0.63 3.58
C LEU A 25 -10.38 -0.08 3.10
N SER A 26 -9.33 -0.22 3.92
CA SER A 26 -7.95 0.05 3.50
C SER A 26 -7.05 -1.16 3.72
N ARG A 27 -6.14 -1.37 2.77
CA ARG A 27 -5.04 -2.32 2.81
C ARG A 27 -3.73 -1.56 2.98
N VAL A 28 -3.19 -1.56 4.20
CA VAL A 28 -1.92 -0.89 4.52
C VAL A 28 -0.76 -1.83 4.23
N VAL A 29 0.04 -1.51 3.22
CA VAL A 29 1.26 -2.26 2.86
C VAL A 29 2.40 -1.84 3.79
N VAL A 30 2.86 -2.80 4.59
CA VAL A 30 3.90 -2.60 5.63
C VAL A 30 5.21 -3.33 5.33
N GLY A 31 5.27 -4.09 4.23
CA GLY A 31 6.49 -4.80 3.86
C GLY A 31 6.44 -5.44 2.47
N GLY A 32 7.61 -5.82 1.95
CA GLY A 32 7.79 -6.32 0.59
C GLY A 32 8.15 -5.24 -0.44
N VAL A 33 8.05 -3.97 -0.05
CA VAL A 33 8.55 -2.80 -0.79
C VAL A 33 9.45 -2.01 0.14
N VAL A 34 10.64 -1.63 -0.34
CA VAL A 34 11.67 -0.95 0.49
C VAL A 34 11.54 0.57 0.36
N ASP A 35 11.61 1.09 -0.86
CA ASP A 35 11.37 2.49 -1.17
C ASP A 35 11.07 2.64 -2.67
N ILE A 36 10.66 3.83 -3.10
CA ILE A 36 10.42 4.20 -4.50
C ILE A 36 11.08 5.55 -4.87
N PRO A 37 11.44 5.77 -6.14
CA PRO A 37 12.08 7.01 -6.58
C PRO A 37 11.22 8.26 -6.32
N GLY A 38 11.86 9.34 -5.86
CA GLY A 38 11.25 10.65 -5.66
C GLY A 38 11.90 11.43 -4.51
N GLU A 39 12.02 12.76 -4.65
CA GLU A 39 12.56 13.63 -3.59
C GLU A 39 11.48 13.97 -2.55
N THR A 40 10.23 14.03 -2.98
CA THR A 40 9.05 14.28 -2.14
C THR A 40 8.10 13.08 -2.16
N MET A 41 7.23 12.98 -1.15
CA MET A 41 6.13 12.00 -1.16
C MET A 41 5.23 12.14 -2.40
N PHE A 42 5.09 13.36 -2.94
CA PHE A 42 4.34 13.59 -4.17
C PHE A 42 5.05 12.99 -5.39
N ASP A 43 6.37 13.15 -5.51
CA ASP A 43 7.15 12.51 -6.59
C ASP A 43 7.04 11.00 -6.54
N LYS A 44 7.12 10.43 -5.33
CA LYS A 44 6.94 9.00 -5.07
C LYS A 44 5.55 8.52 -5.52
N LYS A 45 4.48 9.24 -5.17
CA LYS A 45 3.11 9.00 -5.64
C LYS A 45 3.01 9.07 -7.17
N MET A 46 3.59 10.09 -7.80
CA MET A 46 3.61 10.24 -9.25
C MET A 46 4.41 9.14 -9.93
N TYR A 47 5.47 8.63 -9.30
CA TYR A 47 6.24 7.50 -9.83
C TYR A 47 5.39 6.23 -9.90
N LEU A 48 4.65 5.91 -8.83
CA LEU A 48 3.74 4.76 -8.82
C LEU A 48 2.68 4.88 -9.92
N GLU A 49 2.04 6.04 -10.02
CA GLU A 49 0.97 6.28 -10.99
C GLU A 49 1.46 6.17 -12.43
N ASN A 50 2.60 6.79 -12.76
CA ASN A 50 3.08 6.86 -14.15
C ASN A 50 3.86 5.62 -14.60
N TYR A 51 4.53 4.92 -13.68
CA TYR A 51 5.49 3.87 -14.04
C TYR A 51 5.20 2.51 -13.41
N ASN A 52 4.33 2.43 -12.41
CA ASN A 52 4.09 1.19 -11.67
C ASN A 52 2.64 1.00 -11.20
N ASP A 53 1.66 1.44 -11.98
CA ASP A 53 0.23 1.30 -11.67
C ASP A 53 -0.20 -0.17 -11.50
N GLU A 54 0.56 -1.11 -12.08
CA GLU A 54 0.36 -2.54 -11.87
C GLU A 54 0.46 -2.98 -10.40
N PHE A 55 1.21 -2.23 -9.57
CA PHE A 55 1.26 -2.49 -8.13
C PHE A 55 -0.08 -2.20 -7.45
N ARG A 56 -0.71 -1.07 -7.77
CA ARG A 56 -2.05 -0.73 -7.30
C ARG A 56 -3.08 -1.77 -7.74
N LYS A 57 -3.08 -2.10 -9.03
CA LYS A 57 -3.98 -3.14 -9.59
C LYS A 57 -3.79 -4.48 -8.89
N PHE A 58 -2.55 -4.88 -8.61
CA PHE A 58 -2.25 -6.11 -7.89
C PHE A 58 -2.85 -6.15 -6.48
N LEU A 59 -2.89 -5.00 -5.78
CA LEU A 59 -3.42 -4.89 -4.42
C LEU A 59 -4.96 -4.80 -4.38
N ILE A 60 -5.55 -4.04 -5.30
CA ILE A 60 -6.95 -3.61 -5.23
C ILE A 60 -7.88 -4.44 -6.12
N HIS A 61 -7.44 -4.84 -7.32
CA HIS A 61 -8.34 -5.56 -8.21
C HIS A 61 -8.62 -6.98 -7.70
N GLU A 62 -9.76 -7.52 -8.13
CA GLU A 62 -10.04 -8.94 -7.96
C GLU A 62 -8.92 -9.79 -8.57
N LEU A 63 -8.51 -10.92 -7.99
CA LEU A 63 -9.12 -11.69 -6.89
C LEU A 63 -8.61 -11.33 -5.48
N ARG A 64 -7.81 -10.27 -5.33
CA ARG A 64 -7.16 -9.93 -4.04
C ARG A 64 -7.85 -8.79 -3.31
N GLY A 65 -8.57 -7.94 -4.03
CA GLY A 65 -9.34 -6.84 -3.47
C GLY A 65 -10.74 -6.77 -4.07
N SER A 66 -11.29 -5.57 -4.07
CA SER A 66 -12.61 -5.25 -4.60
C SER A 66 -12.65 -3.77 -5.00
N THR A 67 -13.70 -3.34 -5.69
CA THR A 67 -13.86 -1.93 -6.09
C THR A 67 -13.96 -0.94 -4.92
N VAL A 68 -14.25 -1.43 -3.71
CA VAL A 68 -14.35 -0.62 -2.48
C VAL A 68 -13.09 -0.71 -1.62
N LEU A 69 -12.06 -1.45 -2.05
CA LEU A 69 -10.80 -1.56 -1.34
C LEU A 69 -9.84 -0.46 -1.79
N HIS A 70 -9.29 0.26 -0.84
CA HIS A 70 -8.18 1.19 -1.03
C HIS A 70 -6.89 0.55 -0.52
N ALA A 71 -5.73 1.07 -0.93
CA ALA A 71 -4.46 0.59 -0.45
C ALA A 71 -3.50 1.74 -0.17
N ASP A 72 -2.78 1.63 0.95
CA ASP A 72 -1.80 2.62 1.40
C ASP A 72 -0.42 1.98 1.42
N LEU A 73 0.53 2.54 0.67
CA LEU A 73 1.92 2.09 0.71
C LEU A 73 2.72 2.91 1.71
N VAL A 74 3.07 2.32 2.86
CA VAL A 74 3.96 2.94 3.84
C VAL A 74 5.38 3.00 3.27
N LEU A 75 6.00 4.17 3.37
CA LEU A 75 7.33 4.49 2.84
C LEU A 75 8.14 5.28 3.87
N PRO A 76 9.48 5.29 3.73
CA PRO A 76 10.30 6.27 4.42
C PRO A 76 9.82 7.69 4.10
N SER A 77 9.54 8.46 5.16
CA SER A 77 9.16 9.87 5.04
C SER A 77 10.27 10.68 4.37
N THR A 78 9.89 11.61 3.49
CA THR A 78 10.80 12.62 2.93
C THR A 78 10.88 13.88 3.81
N ASN A 79 10.17 13.91 4.94
CA ASN A 79 10.18 15.01 5.92
C ASN A 79 10.67 14.47 7.27
N SER A 80 11.74 15.07 7.80
CA SER A 80 12.36 14.65 9.06
C SER A 80 11.50 14.86 10.31
N MET A 81 10.43 15.65 10.21
CA MET A 81 9.48 15.84 11.31
C MET A 81 8.29 14.88 11.27
N ALA A 82 8.12 14.11 10.20
CA ALA A 82 7.01 13.16 10.07
C ALA A 82 7.47 11.75 10.45
N ASP A 83 6.63 11.05 11.22
CA ASP A 83 6.91 9.68 11.68
C ASP A 83 6.92 8.66 10.53
N ALA A 84 6.09 8.89 9.51
CA ALA A 84 5.99 8.05 8.32
C ALA A 84 5.54 8.87 7.10
N GLY A 85 5.84 8.36 5.91
CA GLY A 85 5.20 8.78 4.66
C GLY A 85 4.37 7.63 4.12
N PHE A 86 3.31 7.93 3.38
CA PHE A 86 2.57 6.92 2.65
C PHE A 86 2.02 7.46 1.33
N SER A 87 1.76 6.55 0.39
CA SER A 87 1.11 6.85 -0.89
C SER A 87 -0.21 6.09 -0.99
N ILE A 88 -1.28 6.83 -1.24
CA ILE A 88 -2.64 6.32 -1.31
C ILE A 88 -2.93 5.84 -2.72
N MET A 89 -3.61 4.72 -2.84
CA MET A 89 -4.02 4.12 -4.10
C MET A 89 -5.47 3.66 -3.99
N GLU A 90 -6.32 4.12 -4.92
CA GLU A 90 -7.73 3.78 -4.99
C GLU A 90 -8.05 2.94 -6.23
N ALA A 91 -9.32 2.59 -6.44
CA ALA A 91 -9.72 1.73 -7.56
C ALA A 91 -9.40 2.32 -8.94
N THR A 92 -9.37 3.65 -9.08
CA THR A 92 -9.16 4.33 -10.37
C THR A 92 -7.92 5.21 -10.43
N ASP A 93 -7.48 5.74 -9.30
CA ASP A 93 -6.49 6.80 -9.21
C ASP A 93 -5.69 6.70 -7.91
N SER A 94 -4.81 7.66 -7.67
CA SER A 94 -3.97 7.74 -6.47
C SER A 94 -4.05 9.16 -5.94
N PRO A 95 -5.00 9.48 -5.03
CA PRO A 95 -5.18 10.84 -4.56
C PRO A 95 -3.99 11.28 -3.69
N PRO A 96 -3.70 12.59 -3.63
CA PRO A 96 -2.62 13.09 -2.80
C PRO A 96 -2.92 13.00 -1.29
N MET A 97 -4.20 12.94 -0.88
CA MET A 97 -4.64 12.77 0.51
C MET A 97 -6.01 12.08 0.60
N SER A 98 -6.24 11.33 1.67
CA SER A 98 -7.55 10.76 2.05
C SER A 98 -7.62 10.55 3.56
N GLY A 99 -8.71 11.00 4.19
CA GLY A 99 -8.85 11.00 5.65
C GLY A 99 -9.03 9.60 6.24
N SER A 100 -9.88 8.76 5.63
CA SER A 100 -10.15 7.37 6.01
C SER A 100 -8.87 6.52 5.96
N ASN A 101 -8.10 6.65 4.88
CA ASN A 101 -6.81 6.00 4.69
C ASN A 101 -5.78 6.47 5.72
N THR A 102 -5.75 7.78 6.02
CA THR A 102 -4.90 8.34 7.09
C THR A 102 -5.27 7.83 8.47
N ILE A 103 -6.56 7.56 8.75
CA ILE A 103 -6.99 6.96 10.02
C ILE A 103 -6.58 5.49 10.11
N CYS A 104 -6.57 4.77 8.98
CA CYS A 104 -6.20 3.36 8.93
C CYS A 104 -4.68 3.12 9.02
N THR A 105 -3.86 4.12 8.67
CA THR A 105 -2.39 4.04 8.55
C THR A 105 -1.71 4.59 9.79
#